data_AF-A0A8S4MW94-F1
#
_entry.id   AF-A0A8S4MW94-F1
#
_cell.length_a   1.000
_cell.length_b   1.000
_cell.length_c   1.000
_cell.angle_alpha   90.00
_cell.angle_beta   90.00
_cell.angle_gamma   90.00
#
_symmetry.space_group_name_H-M   'P 1'
#
loop_
_entity.id
_entity.type
_entity.pdbx_description
1 polymer ?
#
loop_
_entity_poly.entity_id
_entity_poly.type
_entity_poly.pdbx_seq_one_letter_code
_entity_poly.pdbx_strand_id
1 'polypeptide(L)'
;MKQTKNNRFLLLYASQTGQAKAIAEEINENAPQHGLNPELHCISQTEKKFSLERESCVVIVTSTTGEGEPPDTALKFWRRLKKKTLPDDHLSKVNYALLGLGDSNYTNFCNNGKNFDKRLNELGAKRFYECGWADEAVGLEVKVEPWIEGLFTTLKTFLNLNCNNEHAPLNGASNIETEESKSTQITDSHVYSSSK
;
A
#
# COMPACT_ATOMS: atom_id res chain seq x y z
N MET A 1 -30.52 -5.62 2.61
CA MET A 1 -29.58 -5.05 3.60
C MET A 1 -28.34 -4.59 2.84
N LYS A 2 -27.97 -3.30 2.87
CA LYS A 2 -26.72 -2.84 2.24
C LYS A 2 -25.56 -3.39 3.07
N GLN A 3 -24.74 -4.28 2.50
CA GLN A 3 -23.43 -4.60 3.10
C GLN A 3 -22.63 -3.30 3.15
N THR A 4 -22.36 -2.80 4.34
CA THR A 4 -21.40 -1.70 4.54
C THR A 4 -20.01 -2.26 4.25
N LYS A 5 -19.45 -1.95 3.07
CA LYS A 5 -18.04 -2.23 2.75
C LYS A 5 -17.17 -1.51 3.78
N ASN A 6 -16.42 -2.25 4.58
CA ASN A 6 -15.44 -1.68 5.50
C ASN A 6 -14.12 -1.45 4.73
N ASN A 7 -14.09 -0.40 3.92
CA ASN A 7 -12.93 -0.04 3.10
C ASN A 7 -12.04 1.03 3.75
N ARG A 8 -12.29 1.37 5.02
CA ARG A 8 -11.54 2.40 5.75
C ARG A 8 -10.29 1.82 6.41
N PHE A 9 -9.19 2.57 6.37
CA PHE A 9 -8.03 2.34 7.22
C PHE A 9 -7.45 3.67 7.72
N LEU A 10 -6.84 3.66 8.90
CA LEU A 10 -6.14 4.83 9.43
C LEU A 10 -4.75 4.91 8.80
N LEU A 11 -4.39 6.06 8.22
CA LEU A 11 -3.08 6.30 7.61
C LEU A 11 -2.34 7.37 8.43
N LEU A 12 -1.22 7.00 9.02
CA LEU A 12 -0.44 7.85 9.89
C LEU A 12 0.89 8.19 9.26
N TYR A 13 1.29 9.45 9.35
CA TYR A 13 2.66 9.85 9.06
C TYR A 13 3.37 10.46 10.27
N ALA A 14 4.67 10.23 10.32
CA ALA A 14 5.60 10.88 11.23
C ALA A 14 6.82 11.33 10.42
N SER A 15 7.06 12.63 10.35
CA SER A 15 8.03 13.23 9.43
C SER A 15 8.80 14.34 10.11
N GLN A 16 10.09 14.47 9.78
CA GLN A 16 10.94 15.60 10.17
C GLN A 16 10.93 16.70 9.10
N THR A 17 11.27 16.34 7.86
CA THR A 17 11.47 17.29 6.74
C THR A 17 10.40 17.21 5.65
N GLY A 18 9.41 16.31 5.78
CA GLY A 18 8.29 16.22 4.84
C GLY A 18 8.24 14.93 4.01
N GLN A 19 9.35 14.19 3.86
CA GLN A 19 9.39 13.00 2.98
C GLN A 19 8.34 11.93 3.35
N ALA A 20 8.27 11.53 4.62
CA ALA A 20 7.25 10.57 5.08
C ALA A 20 5.82 11.09 4.96
N LYS A 21 5.63 12.43 4.98
CA LYS A 21 4.32 13.06 4.78
C LYS A 21 3.93 12.98 3.31
N ALA A 22 4.83 13.33 2.39
CA ALA A 22 4.58 13.27 0.96
C ALA A 22 4.19 11.86 0.50
N ILE A 23 4.90 10.82 0.97
CA ILE A 23 4.57 9.41 0.68
C ILE A 23 3.19 9.04 1.24
N ALA A 24 2.85 9.48 2.45
CA ALA A 24 1.53 9.22 3.00
C ALA A 24 0.41 9.97 2.26
N GLU A 25 0.68 11.17 1.75
CA GLU A 25 -0.24 11.92 0.88
C GLU A 25 -0.44 11.19 -0.45
N GLU A 26 0.62 10.65 -1.06
CA GLU A 26 0.53 9.81 -2.26
C GLU A 26 -0.33 8.55 -2.03
N ILE A 27 -0.10 7.81 -0.93
CA ILE A 27 -0.94 6.66 -0.57
C ILE A 27 -2.40 7.10 -0.42
N ASN A 28 -2.64 8.26 0.21
CA ASN A 28 -3.97 8.79 0.44
C ASN A 28 -4.70 9.14 -0.87
N GLU A 29 -3.99 9.75 -1.82
CA GLU A 29 -4.52 10.15 -3.13
C GLU A 29 -4.79 8.96 -4.05
N ASN A 30 -3.98 7.91 -3.98
CA ASN A 30 -4.11 6.74 -4.84
C ASN A 30 -5.09 5.69 -4.28
N ALA A 31 -5.28 5.60 -2.97
CA ALA A 31 -6.16 4.61 -2.35
C ALA A 31 -7.62 4.56 -2.89
N PRO A 32 -8.29 5.69 -3.20
CA PRO A 32 -9.64 5.67 -3.80
C PRO A 32 -9.72 4.91 -5.12
N GLN A 33 -8.66 4.93 -5.94
CA GLN A 33 -8.57 4.18 -7.20
C GLN A 33 -8.59 2.67 -6.96
N HIS A 34 -8.19 2.23 -5.76
CA HIS A 34 -8.23 0.85 -5.30
C HIS A 34 -9.50 0.52 -4.49
N GLY A 35 -10.48 1.43 -4.43
CA GLY A 35 -11.71 1.27 -3.66
C GLY A 35 -11.53 1.37 -2.14
N LEU A 36 -10.39 1.90 -1.69
CA LEU A 36 -10.03 2.10 -0.29
C LEU A 36 -10.34 3.54 0.15
N ASN A 37 -10.57 3.74 1.45
CA ASN A 37 -10.89 5.03 2.04
C ASN A 37 -9.93 5.35 3.20
N PRO A 38 -8.74 5.89 2.92
CA PRO A 38 -7.76 6.24 3.95
C PRO A 38 -8.27 7.40 4.82
N GLU A 39 -7.89 7.37 6.10
CA GLU A 39 -8.02 8.50 7.00
C GLU A 39 -6.63 9.01 7.38
N LEU A 40 -6.12 10.00 6.63
CA LEU A 40 -4.76 10.52 6.80
C LEU A 40 -4.64 11.49 7.98
N HIS A 41 -3.72 11.20 8.91
CA HIS A 41 -3.37 12.10 10.01
C HIS A 41 -1.87 12.13 10.30
N CYS A 42 -1.41 13.27 10.82
CA CYS A 42 -0.10 13.33 11.48
C CYS A 42 -0.18 12.58 12.81
N ILE A 43 0.83 11.77 13.13
CA ILE A 43 0.83 10.97 14.36
C ILE A 43 0.72 11.82 15.64
N SER A 44 1.17 13.08 15.59
CA SER A 44 1.05 14.06 16.68
C SER A 44 -0.39 14.42 17.04
N GLN A 45 -1.36 14.17 16.13
CA GLN A 45 -2.78 14.48 16.30
C GLN A 45 -3.57 13.40 17.06
N THR A 46 -2.87 12.37 17.55
CA THR A 46 -3.42 11.34 18.44
C THR A 46 -4.21 11.97 19.60
N GLU A 47 -5.29 11.33 20.03
CA GLU A 47 -6.27 11.77 21.04
C GLU A 47 -7.15 12.96 20.63
N LYS A 48 -6.73 13.78 19.67
CA LYS A 48 -7.55 14.89 19.14
C LYS A 48 -8.37 14.48 17.91
N LYS A 49 -7.80 13.63 17.07
CA LYS A 49 -8.39 13.21 15.79
C LYS A 49 -8.64 11.71 15.69
N PHE A 50 -7.75 10.91 16.28
CA PHE A 50 -7.86 9.45 16.27
C PHE A 50 -7.37 8.83 17.58
N SER A 51 -7.70 7.56 17.80
CA SER A 51 -7.30 6.75 18.95
C SER A 51 -6.86 5.38 18.43
N LEU A 52 -5.56 5.11 18.50
CA LEU A 52 -4.94 3.96 17.85
C LEU A 52 -5.54 2.63 18.35
N GLU A 53 -5.80 2.53 19.64
CA GLU A 53 -6.36 1.35 20.31
C GLU A 53 -7.79 0.99 19.87
N ARG A 54 -8.46 1.89 19.14
CA ARG A 54 -9.80 1.66 18.57
C ARG A 54 -9.78 1.26 17.09
N GLU A 55 -8.60 1.27 16.47
CA GLU A 55 -8.44 1.02 15.05
C GLU A 55 -8.13 -0.45 14.77
N SER A 56 -8.71 -0.99 13.71
CA SER A 56 -8.47 -2.38 13.27
C SER A 56 -7.43 -2.49 12.17
N CYS A 57 -7.26 -1.44 11.35
CA CYS A 57 -6.36 -1.40 10.19
C CYS A 57 -5.62 -0.07 10.16
N VAL A 58 -4.30 -0.11 10.34
CA VAL A 58 -3.45 1.08 10.44
C VAL A 58 -2.25 0.97 9.51
N VAL A 59 -1.96 2.01 8.73
CA VAL A 59 -0.74 2.12 7.95
C VAL A 59 0.09 3.25 8.53
N ILE A 60 1.39 3.03 8.76
CA ILE A 60 2.29 4.01 9.35
C ILE A 60 3.46 4.27 8.39
N VAL A 61 3.68 5.53 8.03
CA VAL A 61 4.87 5.99 7.30
C VAL A 61 5.69 6.87 8.22
N THR A 62 6.93 6.50 8.51
CA THR A 62 7.75 7.23 9.49
C THR A 62 9.18 7.44 9.04
N SER A 63 9.70 8.65 9.22
CA SER A 63 11.14 8.91 9.10
C SER A 63 11.90 8.55 10.37
N THR A 64 13.22 8.56 10.27
CA THR A 64 14.18 8.44 11.37
C THR A 64 15.00 9.73 11.42
N THR A 65 15.39 10.19 12.61
CA THR A 65 16.19 11.41 12.80
C THR A 65 17.46 11.14 13.58
N GLY A 66 18.50 11.95 13.32
CA GLY A 66 19.77 11.93 14.05
C GLY A 66 20.32 10.53 14.27
N GLU A 67 20.52 10.17 15.54
CA GLU A 67 21.06 8.88 15.98
C GLU A 67 20.02 7.75 16.03
N GLY A 68 19.00 7.78 15.16
CA GLY A 68 17.97 6.74 15.13
C GLY A 68 16.72 7.05 15.96
N GLU A 69 16.50 8.32 16.26
CA GLU A 69 15.39 8.83 17.06
C GLU A 69 14.10 9.00 16.22
N PRO A 70 12.92 9.05 16.87
CA PRO A 70 11.70 9.50 16.20
C PRO A 70 11.79 10.97 15.77
N PRO A 71 11.13 11.35 14.66
CA PRO A 71 10.96 12.76 14.32
C PRO A 71 10.15 13.49 15.39
N ASP A 72 10.26 14.82 15.42
CA ASP A 72 9.60 15.64 16.44
C ASP A 72 8.09 15.42 16.49
N THR A 73 7.49 15.18 15.32
CA THR A 73 6.06 14.87 15.16
C THR A 73 5.64 13.57 15.85
N ALA A 74 6.56 12.64 16.11
CA ALA A 74 6.31 11.37 16.78
C ALA A 74 6.71 11.34 18.26
N LEU A 75 7.51 12.28 18.77
CA LEU A 75 8.08 12.22 20.13
C LEU A 75 7.02 11.99 21.23
N LYS A 76 5.94 12.77 21.21
CA LYS A 76 4.87 12.66 22.22
C LYS A 76 4.18 11.29 22.14
N PHE A 77 3.89 10.83 20.93
CA PHE A 77 3.26 9.54 20.69
C PHE A 77 4.16 8.38 21.15
N TRP A 78 5.45 8.44 20.78
CA TRP A 78 6.44 7.44 21.13
C TRP A 78 6.61 7.31 22.65
N ARG A 79 6.70 8.44 23.36
CA ARG A 79 6.76 8.46 24.83
C ARG A 79 5.53 7.79 25.47
N ARG A 80 4.36 7.94 24.87
CA ARG A 80 3.12 7.29 25.34
C ARG A 80 3.17 5.78 25.12
N LEU A 81 3.56 5.33 23.93
CA LEU A 81 3.70 3.91 23.59
C LEU A 81 4.72 3.18 24.48
N LYS A 82 5.80 3.86 24.88
CA LYS A 82 6.86 3.31 25.74
C LYS A 82 6.49 3.18 27.23
N LYS A 83 5.31 3.62 27.66
CA LYS A 83 4.91 3.50 29.07
C LYS A 83 4.80 2.03 29.46
N LYS A 84 5.55 1.62 30.48
CA LYS A 84 5.53 0.25 31.05
C LYS A 84 4.21 -0.11 31.72
N THR A 85 3.35 0.87 31.98
CA THR A 85 2.02 0.67 32.56
C THR A 85 0.99 0.20 31.53
N LEU A 86 1.33 0.21 30.24
CA LEU A 86 0.45 -0.31 29.20
C LEU A 86 0.47 -1.85 29.26
N PRO A 87 -0.71 -2.50 29.29
CA PRO A 87 -0.81 -3.95 29.13
C PRO A 87 -0.20 -4.42 27.80
N ASP A 88 0.31 -5.64 27.78
CA ASP A 88 0.92 -6.24 26.57
C ASP A 88 -0.13 -6.57 25.48
N ASP A 89 -1.42 -6.43 25.76
CA ASP A 89 -2.53 -6.59 24.82
C ASP A 89 -3.22 -5.26 24.48
N HIS A 90 -2.62 -4.12 24.87
CA HIS A 90 -3.21 -2.78 24.74
C HIS A 90 -3.62 -2.44 23.29
N LEU A 91 -2.92 -3.00 22.31
CA LEU A 91 -3.16 -2.83 20.87
C LEU A 91 -3.56 -4.14 20.19
N SER A 92 -4.11 -5.10 20.92
CA SER A 92 -4.54 -6.43 20.41
C SER A 92 -5.54 -6.39 19.24
N LYS A 93 -6.26 -5.29 19.07
CA LYS A 93 -7.20 -5.07 17.95
C LYS A 93 -6.54 -4.47 16.71
N VAL A 94 -5.34 -3.90 16.87
CA VAL A 94 -4.65 -3.17 15.82
C VAL A 94 -3.93 -4.15 14.91
N ASN A 95 -4.27 -4.12 13.63
CA ASN A 95 -3.45 -4.70 12.59
C ASN A 95 -2.77 -3.56 11.84
N TYR A 96 -1.47 -3.67 11.59
CA TYR A 96 -0.71 -2.60 10.97
C TYR A 96 0.22 -3.02 9.84
N ALA A 97 0.56 -2.04 9.00
CA ALA A 97 1.68 -2.05 8.08
C ALA A 97 2.56 -0.83 8.36
N LEU A 98 3.87 -0.96 8.18
CA LEU A 98 4.82 0.12 8.49
C LEU A 98 5.86 0.27 7.40
N LEU A 99 6.04 1.50 6.93
CA LEU A 99 7.12 1.92 6.06
C LEU A 99 8.02 2.89 6.83
N GLY A 100 9.24 2.44 7.14
CA GLY A 100 10.28 3.27 7.74
C GLY A 100 11.18 3.86 6.68
N LEU A 101 11.49 5.15 6.80
CA LEU A 101 12.49 5.84 6.01
C LEU A 101 13.74 6.08 6.86
N GLY A 102 14.90 5.94 6.24
CA GLY A 102 16.19 6.27 6.83
C GLY A 102 17.26 6.33 5.75
N ASP A 103 18.50 6.45 6.19
CA ASP A 103 19.67 6.53 5.32
C ASP A 103 20.72 5.56 5.86
N SER A 104 21.18 4.61 5.03
CA SER A 104 22.15 3.59 5.42
C SER A 104 23.58 4.11 5.59
N ASN A 105 23.86 5.36 5.19
CA ASN A 105 25.10 6.04 5.55
C ASN A 105 25.18 6.36 7.06
N TYR A 106 24.05 6.29 7.77
CA TYR A 106 23.98 6.46 9.22
C TYR A 106 23.93 5.09 9.91
N THR A 107 24.60 4.98 11.06
CA THR A 107 24.67 3.76 11.88
C THR A 107 23.30 3.16 12.19
N ASN A 108 22.32 4.02 12.47
CA ASN A 108 21.00 3.63 12.96
C ASN A 108 19.93 3.67 11.85
N PHE A 109 20.22 3.01 10.72
CA PHE A 109 19.31 2.91 9.57
C PHE A 109 17.89 2.46 9.97
N CYS A 110 16.89 3.27 9.63
CA CYS A 110 15.46 3.05 9.92
C CYS A 110 15.13 2.74 11.38
N ASN A 111 15.99 3.11 12.34
CA ASN A 111 15.87 2.67 13.73
C ASN A 111 14.55 3.09 14.39
N ASN A 112 14.03 4.28 14.09
CA ASN A 112 12.73 4.68 14.61
C ASN A 112 11.60 3.76 14.12
N GLY A 113 11.55 3.46 12.82
CA GLY A 113 10.57 2.53 12.27
C GLY A 113 10.69 1.13 12.87
N LYS A 114 11.91 0.61 13.06
CA LYS A 114 12.18 -0.67 13.73
C LYS A 114 11.73 -0.67 15.20
N ASN A 115 11.93 0.43 15.91
CA ASN A 115 11.48 0.60 17.29
C ASN A 115 9.96 0.62 17.40
N PHE A 116 9.29 1.37 16.51
CA PHE A 116 7.83 1.38 16.41
C PHE A 116 7.28 -0.02 16.17
N ASP A 117 7.82 -0.70 15.16
CA ASP A 117 7.45 -2.06 14.81
C ASP A 117 7.59 -3.02 16.00
N LYS A 118 8.76 -3.04 16.67
CA LYS A 118 8.96 -3.85 17.88
C LYS A 118 7.93 -3.53 18.95
N ARG A 119 7.74 -2.25 19.28
CA ARG A 119 6.86 -1.85 20.38
C ARG A 119 5.38 -2.11 20.10
N LEU A 120 4.95 -2.00 18.85
CA LEU A 120 3.58 -2.34 18.44
C LEU A 120 3.31 -3.83 18.66
N ASN A 121 4.23 -4.72 18.28
CA ASN A 121 4.10 -6.16 18.55
C ASN A 121 4.08 -6.49 20.03
N GLU A 122 4.96 -5.85 20.83
CA GLU A 122 4.98 -6.03 22.30
C GLU A 122 3.65 -5.64 22.97
N LEU A 123 2.88 -4.75 22.34
CA LEU A 123 1.56 -4.32 22.80
C LEU A 123 0.41 -5.11 22.15
N GLY A 124 0.71 -6.20 21.44
CA GLY A 124 -0.27 -7.13 20.88
C GLY A 124 -0.78 -6.77 19.49
N ALA A 125 -0.30 -5.69 18.87
CA ALA A 125 -0.64 -5.37 17.48
C ALA A 125 -0.03 -6.40 16.52
N LYS A 126 -0.69 -6.65 15.40
CA LYS A 126 -0.26 -7.65 14.41
C LYS A 126 0.07 -7.01 13.08
N ARG A 127 1.14 -7.45 12.43
CA ARG A 127 1.44 -7.03 11.06
C ARG A 127 0.46 -7.72 10.10
N PHE A 128 -0.20 -6.95 9.22
CA PHE A 128 -0.95 -7.54 8.09
C PHE A 128 -0.15 -7.51 6.78
N TYR A 129 0.93 -6.73 6.73
CA TYR A 129 1.84 -6.60 5.60
C TYR A 129 3.27 -6.40 6.10
N GLU A 130 4.26 -6.85 5.33
CA GLU A 130 5.67 -6.76 5.74
C GLU A 130 6.13 -5.30 5.88
N CYS A 131 7.01 -5.05 6.86
CA CYS A 131 7.59 -3.73 7.04
C CYS A 131 8.52 -3.37 5.87
N GLY A 132 8.39 -2.15 5.35
CA GLY A 132 9.30 -1.58 4.37
C GLY A 132 10.37 -0.73 5.05
N TRP A 133 11.62 -0.82 4.57
CA TRP A 133 12.75 0.00 5.03
C TRP A 133 13.35 0.72 3.82
N ALA A 134 12.91 1.96 3.58
CA ALA A 134 13.34 2.76 2.45
C ALA A 134 14.64 3.51 2.80
N ASP A 135 15.60 3.47 1.87
CA ASP A 135 16.94 3.97 2.05
C ASP A 135 17.23 5.16 1.14
N GLU A 136 17.44 6.33 1.75
CA GLU A 136 17.73 7.58 1.06
C GLU A 136 19.07 7.54 0.33
N ALA A 137 20.05 6.74 0.81
CA ALA A 137 21.37 6.63 0.20
C ALA A 137 21.35 6.08 -1.24
N VAL A 138 20.31 5.31 -1.58
CA VAL A 138 20.17 4.63 -2.88
C VAL A 138 18.90 5.04 -3.64
N GLY A 139 18.16 6.02 -3.13
CA GLY A 139 16.83 6.41 -3.63
C GLY A 139 15.71 5.72 -2.86
N LEU A 140 14.82 6.52 -2.26
CA LEU A 140 13.69 6.00 -1.46
C LEU A 140 12.73 5.18 -2.33
N GLU A 141 12.47 5.65 -3.54
CA GLU A 141 11.56 5.09 -4.53
C GLU A 141 11.80 3.60 -4.80
N VAL A 142 13.07 3.17 -4.76
CA VAL A 142 13.50 1.77 -4.96
C VAL A 142 12.77 0.82 -4.00
N LYS A 143 12.44 1.28 -2.80
CA LYS A 143 11.65 0.52 -1.83
C LYS A 143 10.22 1.01 -1.71
N VAL A 144 9.97 2.31 -1.80
CA VAL A 144 8.66 2.92 -1.56
C VAL A 144 7.63 2.44 -2.59
N GLU A 145 7.94 2.54 -3.88
CA GLU A 145 7.00 2.19 -4.96
C GLU A 145 6.53 0.73 -4.88
N PRO A 146 7.42 -0.28 -4.90
CA PRO A 146 6.97 -1.68 -4.82
C PRO A 146 6.29 -2.00 -3.49
N TRP A 147 6.64 -1.29 -2.41
CA TRP A 147 5.98 -1.46 -1.13
C TRP A 147 4.54 -0.94 -1.16
N ILE A 148 4.27 0.21 -1.77
CA ILE A 148 2.92 0.80 -1.94
C ILE A 148 2.05 -0.11 -2.81
N GLU A 149 2.58 -0.63 -3.92
CA GLU A 149 1.84 -1.54 -4.80
C GLU A 149 1.37 -2.81 -4.06
N GLY A 150 2.28 -3.43 -3.30
CA GLY A 150 1.96 -4.59 -2.48
C GLY A 150 1.06 -4.24 -1.29
N LEU A 151 1.16 -3.03 -0.73
CA LEU A 151 0.26 -2.53 0.31
C LEU A 151 -1.18 -2.49 -0.18
N PHE A 152 -1.45 -1.89 -1.35
CA PHE A 152 -2.82 -1.81 -1.89
C PHE A 152 -3.39 -3.19 -2.18
N THR A 153 -2.58 -4.10 -2.71
CA THR A 153 -2.99 -5.50 -2.93
C THR A 153 -3.39 -6.16 -1.61
N THR A 154 -2.54 -6.02 -0.59
CA THR A 154 -2.77 -6.63 0.74
C THR A 154 -3.96 -6.01 1.47
N LEU A 155 -4.15 -4.68 1.39
CA LEU A 155 -5.29 -3.98 2.00
C LEU A 155 -6.63 -4.45 1.43
N LYS A 156 -6.71 -4.66 0.11
CA LYS A 156 -7.94 -5.17 -0.52
C LYS A 156 -8.28 -6.56 0.00
N THR A 157 -7.29 -7.45 0.11
CA THR A 157 -7.49 -8.77 0.71
C THR A 157 -7.87 -8.68 2.19
N PHE A 158 -7.13 -7.88 2.97
CA PHE A 158 -7.33 -7.74 4.41
C PHE A 158 -8.70 -7.16 4.77
N LEU A 159 -9.19 -6.18 4.00
CA LEU A 159 -10.49 -5.54 4.18
C LEU A 159 -11.63 -6.27 3.44
N ASN A 160 -11.36 -7.43 2.85
CA ASN A 160 -12.31 -8.23 2.06
C ASN A 160 -12.98 -7.42 0.92
N LEU A 161 -12.21 -6.56 0.27
CA LEU A 161 -12.64 -5.85 -0.92
C LEU A 161 -12.37 -6.75 -2.13
N ASN A 162 -13.42 -7.41 -2.60
CA ASN A 162 -13.37 -8.17 -3.85
C ASN A 162 -13.02 -7.21 -5.00
N CYS A 163 -11.85 -7.42 -5.62
CA CYS A 163 -11.58 -6.92 -6.95
C CYS A 163 -12.45 -7.75 -7.90
N ASN A 164 -13.60 -7.22 -8.32
CA ASN A 164 -14.22 -7.73 -9.53
C ASN A 164 -13.24 -7.41 -10.66
N ASN A 165 -12.63 -8.44 -11.25
CA ASN A 165 -11.84 -8.32 -12.46
C ASN A 165 -12.73 -7.67 -13.53
N GLU A 166 -12.49 -6.40 -13.84
CA GLU A 166 -12.97 -5.79 -15.08
C GLU A 166 -12.04 -6.21 -16.21
N HIS A 167 -11.97 -7.52 -16.47
CA HIS A 167 -11.65 -7.98 -17.82
C HIS A 167 -12.98 -7.95 -18.59
N ALA A 168 -13.24 -6.83 -19.25
CA ALA A 168 -14.27 -6.75 -20.26
C ALA A 168 -14.05 -7.89 -21.28
N PRO A 169 -15.06 -8.72 -21.60
CA PRO A 169 -14.95 -9.62 -22.73
C PRO A 169 -14.88 -8.78 -24.00
N LEU A 170 -13.78 -8.86 -24.75
CA LEU A 170 -13.76 -8.50 -26.16
C LEU A 170 -14.56 -9.55 -26.94
N ASN A 171 -15.89 -9.47 -26.86
CA ASN A 171 -16.78 -10.17 -27.77
C ASN A 171 -17.05 -9.25 -28.97
N GLY A 172 -16.31 -9.51 -30.05
CA GLY A 172 -16.59 -8.99 -31.38
C GLY A 172 -16.59 -10.13 -32.38
N ALA A 173 -17.52 -11.08 -32.21
CA ALA A 173 -17.86 -12.01 -33.28
C ALA A 173 -18.63 -11.23 -34.36
N SER A 174 -17.98 -10.94 -35.48
CA SER A 174 -18.68 -10.54 -36.70
C SER A 174 -19.28 -11.77 -37.35
N ASN A 175 -20.61 -11.85 -37.31
CA ASN A 175 -21.41 -12.83 -38.01
C ASN A 175 -21.16 -12.77 -39.53
N ILE A 176 -21.13 -13.97 -40.11
CA ILE A 176 -21.15 -14.22 -41.54
C ILE A 176 -22.60 -14.03 -41.99
N GLU A 177 -22.85 -13.02 -42.81
CA GLU A 177 -24.05 -12.93 -43.66
C GLU A 177 -23.68 -13.44 -45.05
N THR A 178 -24.39 -14.50 -45.45
CA THR A 178 -24.41 -15.04 -46.81
C THR A 178 -25.39 -14.26 -47.67
N GLU A 179 -24.92 -13.64 -48.76
CA GLU A 179 -25.72 -13.39 -49.96
C GLU A 179 -24.92 -13.74 -51.22
N GLU A 180 -25.61 -14.43 -52.11
CA GLU A 180 -25.15 -15.07 -53.33
C GLU A 180 -25.52 -14.19 -54.54
N SER A 181 -24.60 -13.89 -55.48
CA SER A 181 -24.90 -13.68 -56.92
C SER A 181 -23.66 -13.44 -57.81
N LYS A 182 -23.34 -14.48 -58.60
CA LYS A 182 -22.98 -14.56 -60.04
C LYS A 182 -21.79 -13.79 -60.69
N SER A 183 -21.05 -14.61 -61.48
CA SER A 183 -20.31 -14.34 -62.73
C SER A 183 -19.00 -13.54 -62.59
N THR A 184 -17.83 -13.93 -63.11
CA THR A 184 -17.51 -14.56 -64.39
C THR A 184 -16.16 -15.30 -64.30
N GLN A 185 -16.05 -16.32 -65.15
CA GLN A 185 -14.91 -17.17 -65.52
C GLN A 185 -13.57 -16.43 -65.69
N ILE A 186 -12.45 -17.13 -65.48
CA ILE A 186 -11.40 -17.40 -66.49
C ILE A 186 -10.39 -18.40 -65.90
N THR A 187 -10.07 -19.40 -66.72
CA THR A 187 -9.03 -20.42 -66.57
C THR A 187 -7.65 -19.75 -66.54
N ASP A 188 -6.61 -20.26 -65.89
CA ASP A 188 -5.91 -21.43 -66.37
C ASP A 188 -4.86 -21.94 -65.37
N SER A 189 -4.76 -23.26 -65.41
CA SER A 189 -3.61 -24.10 -65.13
C SER A 189 -2.23 -23.43 -65.27
N HIS A 190 -1.31 -23.66 -64.32
CA HIS A 190 -0.18 -24.58 -64.55
C HIS A 190 0.71 -24.77 -63.32
N VAL A 191 1.18 -26.02 -63.24
CA VAL A 191 2.01 -26.68 -62.24
C VAL A 191 3.51 -26.35 -62.46
N TYR A 192 4.33 -26.73 -61.46
CA TYR A 192 5.78 -27.00 -61.42
C TYR A 192 6.64 -25.96 -60.68
N SER A 193 7.10 -26.21 -59.44
CA SER A 193 8.21 -27.08 -58.98
C SER A 193 9.64 -26.61 -59.36
N SER A 194 10.38 -26.28 -58.28
CA SER A 194 11.78 -26.61 -57.97
C SER A 194 12.97 -25.93 -58.68
N SER A 195 13.96 -25.61 -57.82
CA SER A 195 15.41 -25.52 -58.03
C SER A 195 15.89 -24.30 -58.84
N LYS A 196 16.82 -23.47 -58.36
CA LYS A 196 18.11 -23.71 -57.71
C LYS A 196 18.50 -22.51 -56.84
#